data_AF-A0A0U5NNJ6-F1
#
_entry.id   AF-A0A0U5NNJ6-F1
#
_cell.length_a   1.000
_cell.length_b   1.000
_cell.length_c   1.000
_cell.angle_alpha   90.00
_cell.angle_beta   90.00
_cell.angle_gamma   90.00
#
_symmetry.space_group_name_H-M   'P 1'
#
loop_
_entity.id
_entity.type
_entity.pdbx_description
1 polymer ?
#
loop_
_entity_poly.entity_id
_entity_poly.type
_entity_poly.pdbx_seq_one_letter_code
_entity_poly.pdbx_strand_id
1 'polypeptide(L)'
;MHYLGDKSAYTENEKYHILKERFGESTDAVVEQFEMVYPKLDILYALSVDAMFRPLTKEILEERSAYTDAPCYNYMMNFIIPYMGGLAVWHCGDIPFVFRNVEMESAHCTAVVLESIYKRKSAADDFCREMWNG
;
A
#
# COMPACT_ATOMS: atom_id res chain seq x y z
N MET A 1 4.10 6.06 11.05
CA MET A 1 4.89 5.10 10.28
C MET A 1 5.81 4.37 11.24
N HIS A 2 5.73 3.04 11.33
CA HIS A 2 6.64 2.26 12.15
C HIS A 2 7.78 1.77 11.27
N TYR A 3 8.97 2.35 11.45
CA TYR A 3 10.16 1.92 10.72
C TYR A 3 10.84 0.76 11.47
N LEU A 4 10.80 -0.43 10.87
CA LEU A 4 11.42 -1.65 11.40
C LEU A 4 12.49 -2.22 10.47
N GLY A 5 12.87 -1.49 9.41
CA GLY A 5 13.79 -2.01 8.39
C GLY A 5 13.23 -3.24 7.66
N ASP A 6 14.13 -4.14 7.28
CA ASP A 6 13.80 -5.39 6.58
C ASP A 6 13.13 -6.39 7.52
N LYS A 7 11.88 -6.72 7.22
CA LYS A 7 11.04 -7.60 8.05
C LYS A 7 11.50 -9.06 8.03
N SER A 8 12.27 -9.46 7.02
CA SER A 8 12.87 -10.80 6.95
C SER A 8 13.97 -11.02 7.98
N ALA A 9 14.49 -9.95 8.60
CA ALA A 9 15.48 -10.03 9.67
C ALA A 9 14.90 -10.51 11.02
N TYR A 10 13.57 -10.58 11.14
CA TYR A 10 12.88 -10.98 12.38
C TYR A 10 12.32 -12.40 12.25
N THR A 11 12.43 -13.16 13.33
CA THR A 11 11.70 -14.43 13.49
C THR A 11 10.21 -14.18 13.72
N GLU A 12 9.36 -15.17 13.46
CA GLU A 12 7.91 -15.06 13.69
C GLU A 12 7.55 -14.72 15.14
N ASN A 13 8.30 -15.26 16.11
CA ASN A 13 8.13 -14.93 17.53
C ASN A 13 8.48 -13.48 17.84
N GLU A 14 9.57 -12.94 17.27
CA GLU A 14 9.94 -11.53 17.44
C GLU A 14 8.91 -10.61 16.81
N LYS A 15 8.44 -10.93 15.60
CA LYS A 15 7.37 -10.17 14.94
C LYS A 15 6.13 -10.11 15.80
N TYR A 16 5.67 -11.27 16.29
CA TYR A 16 4.51 -11.34 17.16
C TYR A 16 4.73 -10.54 18.46
N HIS A 17 5.92 -10.60 19.06
CA HIS A 17 6.23 -9.82 20.27
C HIS A 17 6.12 -8.30 20.02
N ILE A 18 6.68 -7.81 18.91
CA ILE A 18 6.56 -6.41 18.49
C ILE A 18 5.08 -6.01 18.34
N LEU A 19 4.28 -6.86 17.71
CA LEU A 19 2.84 -6.62 17.58
C LEU A 19 2.11 -6.66 18.95
N LYS A 20 2.58 -7.49 19.88
CA LYS A 20 2.04 -7.59 21.25
C LYS A 20 2.28 -6.33 22.05
N GLU A 21 3.46 -5.72 21.92
CA GLU A 21 3.76 -4.42 22.53
C GLU A 21 2.79 -3.32 22.03
N ARG A 22 2.41 -3.37 20.76
CA ARG A 22 1.50 -2.36 20.17
C ARG A 22 0.02 -2.61 20.48
N PHE A 23 -0.43 -3.85 20.31
CA PHE A 23 -1.86 -4.20 20.29
C PHE A 23 -2.35 -4.91 21.56
N GLY A 24 -1.45 -5.32 22.45
CA GLY A 24 -1.80 -5.92 23.75
C GLY A 24 -2.66 -7.17 23.60
N GLU A 25 -3.76 -7.26 24.35
CA GLU A 25 -4.66 -8.43 24.30
C GLU A 25 -5.26 -8.68 22.92
N SER A 26 -5.39 -7.64 22.08
CA SER A 26 -6.00 -7.72 20.75
C SER A 26 -5.07 -8.27 19.66
N THR A 27 -3.80 -8.59 19.95
CA THR A 27 -2.82 -8.98 18.93
C THR A 27 -3.25 -10.17 18.08
N ASP A 28 -3.81 -11.22 18.68
CA ASP A 28 -4.24 -12.40 17.93
C ASP A 28 -5.32 -12.06 16.90
N ALA A 29 -6.33 -11.30 17.32
CA ALA A 29 -7.40 -10.84 16.44
C ALA A 29 -6.88 -9.92 15.32
N VAL A 30 -5.92 -9.05 15.62
CA VAL A 30 -5.31 -8.17 14.60
C VAL A 30 -4.51 -8.98 13.59
N VAL A 31 -3.69 -9.93 14.03
CA VAL A 31 -2.88 -10.77 13.14
C VAL A 31 -3.79 -11.62 12.24
N GLU A 32 -4.78 -12.29 12.81
CA GLU A 32 -5.73 -13.12 12.05
C GLU A 32 -6.42 -12.32 10.95
N GLN A 33 -6.96 -11.15 11.28
CA GLN A 33 -7.63 -10.29 10.30
C GLN A 33 -6.64 -9.73 9.28
N PHE A 34 -5.43 -9.36 9.70
CA PHE A 34 -4.42 -8.82 8.80
C PHE A 34 -3.97 -9.86 7.76
N GLU A 35 -3.70 -11.09 8.17
CA GLU A 35 -3.32 -12.19 7.27
C GLU A 35 -4.46 -12.55 6.31
N MET A 36 -5.71 -12.49 6.77
CA MET A 36 -6.88 -12.72 5.92
C MET A 36 -7.01 -11.65 4.81
N VAL A 37 -6.80 -10.38 5.15
CA VAL A 37 -6.95 -9.25 4.21
C VAL A 37 -5.70 -9.07 3.33
N TYR A 38 -4.51 -9.35 3.87
CA TYR A 38 -3.22 -9.13 3.21
C TYR A 38 -2.32 -10.38 3.26
N PRO A 39 -2.72 -11.53 2.66
CA PRO A 39 -2.03 -12.82 2.83
C PRO A 39 -0.61 -12.89 2.27
N LYS A 40 -0.17 -11.85 1.55
CA LYS A 40 1.17 -11.77 0.95
C LYS A 40 2.08 -10.76 1.65
N LEU A 41 1.56 -10.04 2.65
CA LEU A 41 2.32 -9.05 3.40
C LEU A 41 2.78 -9.65 4.73
N ASP A 42 3.97 -9.26 5.15
CA ASP A 42 4.49 -9.59 6.47
C ASP A 42 3.59 -8.98 7.57
N ILE A 43 3.32 -9.72 8.64
CA ILE A 43 2.42 -9.31 9.73
C ILE A 43 2.84 -8.00 10.41
N LEU A 44 4.13 -7.62 10.36
CA LEU A 44 4.60 -6.33 10.88
C LEU A 44 4.00 -5.13 10.13
N TYR A 45 3.47 -5.32 8.92
CA TYR A 45 2.73 -4.27 8.22
C TYR A 45 1.37 -3.94 8.87
N ALA A 46 0.87 -4.76 9.80
CA ALA A 46 -0.29 -4.42 10.62
C ALA A 46 -0.10 -3.09 11.38
N LEU A 47 1.14 -2.76 11.76
CA LEU A 47 1.51 -1.48 12.40
C LEU A 47 1.36 -0.26 11.48
N SER A 48 1.20 -0.50 10.18
CA SER A 48 1.07 0.52 9.14
C SER A 48 -0.35 0.63 8.58
N VAL A 49 -1.29 -0.18 9.06
CA VAL A 49 -2.70 -0.08 8.66
C VAL A 49 -3.24 1.29 9.07
N ASP A 50 -3.84 1.99 8.10
CA ASP A 50 -4.45 3.28 8.33
C ASP A 50 -5.78 3.14 9.07
N ALA A 51 -5.77 3.55 10.34
CA ALA A 51 -6.96 3.62 11.18
C ALA A 51 -7.53 5.06 11.27
N MET A 52 -6.96 6.04 10.55
CA MET A 52 -7.36 7.44 10.61
C MET A 52 -8.18 7.85 9.38
N PHE A 53 -7.65 7.66 8.17
CA PHE A 53 -8.33 8.12 6.95
C PHE A 53 -9.28 7.07 6.39
N ARG A 54 -8.96 5.78 6.51
CA ARG A 54 -9.75 4.70 5.93
C ARG A 54 -11.20 4.65 6.43
N PRO A 55 -11.50 4.78 7.74
CA PRO A 55 -12.88 4.83 8.21
C PRO A 55 -13.65 6.02 7.64
N LEU A 56 -13.04 7.22 7.67
CA LEU A 56 -13.66 8.45 7.16
C LEU A 56 -13.92 8.38 5.65
N THR A 57 -12.97 7.86 4.87
CA THR A 57 -13.15 7.65 3.43
C THR A 57 -14.30 6.69 3.17
N LYS A 58 -14.48 5.65 3.99
CA LYS A 58 -15.60 4.72 3.85
C LYS A 58 -16.95 5.43 4.11
N GLU A 59 -17.04 6.22 5.18
CA GLU A 59 -18.25 7.00 5.49
C GLU A 59 -18.63 7.93 4.34
N ILE A 60 -17.66 8.67 3.79
CA ILE A 60 -17.89 9.55 2.63
C ILE A 60 -18.38 8.78 1.41
N LEU A 61 -17.84 7.58 1.15
CA LEU A 61 -18.26 6.76 0.02
C LEU A 61 -19.69 6.25 0.18
N GLU A 62 -20.10 5.88 1.40
CA GLU A 62 -21.47 5.48 1.71
C GLU A 62 -22.44 6.65 1.50
N GLU A 63 -22.12 7.84 2.02
CA GLU A 63 -22.93 9.05 1.81
C GLU A 63 -23.02 9.44 0.33
N ARG A 64 -21.90 9.41 -0.40
CA ARG A 64 -21.86 9.74 -1.83
C ARG A 64 -22.66 8.76 -2.66
N SER A 65 -22.59 7.47 -2.35
CA SER A 65 -23.33 6.42 -3.07
C SER A 65 -24.84 6.48 -2.79
N ALA A 66 -25.25 6.95 -1.62
CA ALA A 66 -26.66 7.18 -1.31
C ALA A 66 -27.22 8.47 -1.96
N TYR A 67 -26.36 9.46 -2.19
CA TYR A 67 -26.76 10.76 -2.75
C TYR A 67 -26.97 10.73 -4.28
N THR A 68 -26.26 9.89 -5.01
CA THR A 68 -26.31 9.86 -6.49
C THR A 68 -26.17 8.45 -7.05
N ASP A 69 -26.85 8.20 -8.17
CA ASP A 69 -26.69 6.97 -8.96
C ASP A 69 -25.40 6.96 -9.81
N ALA A 70 -24.63 8.05 -9.80
CA ALA A 70 -23.35 8.11 -10.50
C ALA A 70 -22.34 7.14 -9.86
N PRO A 71 -21.57 6.37 -10.65
CA PRO A 71 -20.58 5.45 -10.10
C PRO A 71 -19.55 6.15 -9.21
N CYS A 72 -19.33 5.61 -8.01
CA CYS A 72 -18.31 6.06 -7.08
C CYS A 72 -17.18 5.01 -7.00
N TYR A 73 -15.94 5.44 -7.28
CA TYR A 73 -14.78 4.55 -7.26
C TYR A 73 -13.88 4.88 -6.07
N ASN A 74 -13.31 3.84 -5.48
CA ASN A 74 -12.35 3.94 -4.40
C ASN A 74 -11.16 3.04 -4.69
N TYR A 75 -9.97 3.45 -4.29
CA TYR A 75 -8.77 2.62 -4.35
C TYR A 75 -8.06 2.60 -3.00
N MET A 76 -7.18 1.62 -2.83
CA MET A 76 -6.31 1.54 -1.68
C MET A 76 -4.94 1.07 -2.17
N MET A 77 -3.93 1.92 -1.99
CA MET A 77 -2.57 1.59 -2.40
C MET A 77 -1.90 0.73 -1.32
N ASN A 78 -1.66 -0.54 -1.63
CA ASN A 78 -0.97 -1.50 -0.75
C ASN A 78 0.44 -1.86 -1.26
N PHE A 79 1.01 -1.01 -2.11
CA PHE A 79 2.35 -1.20 -2.64
C PHE A 79 3.39 -1.07 -1.53
N ILE A 80 4.33 -2.01 -1.46
CA ILE A 80 5.49 -1.89 -0.57
C ILE A 80 6.62 -1.24 -1.35
N ILE A 81 7.04 -0.08 -0.89
CA ILE A 81 8.11 0.69 -1.48
C ILE A 81 9.43 0.02 -1.08
N PRO A 82 10.23 -0.49 -2.05
CA PRO A 82 11.48 -1.19 -1.77
C PRO A 82 12.60 -0.19 -1.48
N TYR A 83 12.39 0.58 -0.41
CA TYR A 83 13.30 1.55 0.17
C TYR A 83 13.41 1.23 1.66
N MET A 84 14.62 1.32 2.23
CA MET A 84 14.89 1.04 3.65
C MET A 84 14.27 -0.27 4.18
N GLY A 85 14.37 -1.37 3.43
CA GLY A 85 13.84 -2.67 3.88
C GLY A 85 12.32 -2.88 3.69
N GLY A 86 11.65 -1.97 2.97
CA GLY A 86 10.24 -2.13 2.61
C GLY A 86 9.32 -1.26 3.46
N LEU A 87 8.89 -0.13 2.91
CA LEU A 87 7.95 0.78 3.55
C LEU A 87 6.54 0.56 2.99
N ALA A 88 5.55 0.48 3.87
CA ALA A 88 4.17 0.73 3.45
C ALA A 88 4.05 2.17 2.95
N VAL A 89 3.21 2.39 1.93
CA VAL A 89 2.96 3.74 1.41
C VAL A 89 2.46 4.64 2.54
N TRP A 90 3.12 5.78 2.72
CA TRP A 90 2.72 6.79 3.70
C TRP A 90 1.73 7.79 3.10
N HIS A 91 1.21 8.69 3.93
CA HIS A 91 0.37 9.79 3.48
C HIS A 91 1.05 10.59 2.36
N CYS A 92 0.37 10.82 1.25
CA CYS A 92 0.89 11.45 0.02
C CYS A 92 1.86 10.59 -0.81
N GLY A 93 2.19 9.36 -0.39
CA GLY A 93 3.13 8.49 -1.13
C GLY A 93 2.60 8.02 -2.49
N ASP A 94 1.29 8.11 -2.72
CA ASP A 94 0.65 7.76 -3.99
C ASP A 94 0.71 8.88 -5.04
N ILE A 95 0.90 10.14 -4.63
CA ILE A 95 0.91 11.31 -5.52
C ILE A 95 1.90 11.15 -6.69
N PRO A 96 3.16 10.72 -6.49
CA PRO A 96 4.09 10.57 -7.61
C PRO A 96 3.63 9.56 -8.67
N PHE A 97 2.87 8.53 -8.27
CA PHE A 97 2.31 7.55 -9.20
C PHE A 97 1.15 8.14 -10.00
N VAL A 98 0.26 8.90 -9.36
CA VAL A 98 -0.88 9.56 -10.01
C VAL A 98 -0.39 10.55 -11.08
N PHE A 99 0.66 11.31 -10.77
CA PHE A 99 1.22 12.31 -11.69
C PHE A 99 2.28 11.75 -12.67
N ARG A 100 2.58 10.45 -12.62
CA ARG A 100 3.63 9.80 -13.42
C ARG A 100 5.02 10.45 -13.26
N ASN A 101 5.34 10.89 -12.05
CA ASN A 101 6.59 11.56 -11.71
C ASN A 101 7.30 10.88 -10.54
N VAL A 102 7.27 9.54 -10.53
CA VAL A 102 7.89 8.74 -9.47
C VAL A 102 9.37 9.07 -9.32
N GLU A 103 10.05 9.40 -10.43
CA GLU A 103 11.44 9.85 -10.50
C GLU A 103 11.77 11.08 -9.64
N MET A 104 10.77 11.85 -9.23
CA MET A 104 10.96 13.05 -8.40
C MET A 104 10.93 12.76 -6.90
N GLU A 105 10.46 11.59 -6.47
CA GLU A 105 10.39 11.23 -5.06
C GLU A 105 11.43 10.15 -4.73
N SER A 106 12.51 10.58 -4.06
CA SER A 106 13.70 9.75 -3.82
C SER A 106 13.41 8.39 -3.18
N ALA A 107 12.43 8.29 -2.28
CA ALA A 107 12.06 7.05 -1.65
C ALA A 107 11.36 6.07 -2.62
N HIS A 108 10.71 6.58 -3.67
CA HIS A 108 10.13 5.77 -4.74
C HIS A 108 11.11 5.52 -5.90
N CYS A 109 12.21 6.28 -5.99
CA CYS A 109 13.24 6.16 -7.04
C CYS A 109 14.28 5.07 -6.80
N THR A 110 13.94 3.96 -6.16
CA THR A 110 14.91 2.87 -6.06
C THR A 110 15.02 2.15 -7.40
N ALA A 111 16.20 1.62 -7.73
CA ALA A 111 16.47 0.98 -9.02
C ALA A 111 15.42 -0.09 -9.38
N VAL A 112 14.92 -0.81 -8.37
CA VAL A 112 13.87 -1.84 -8.51
C VAL A 112 12.53 -1.23 -8.92
N VAL A 113 12.12 -0.11 -8.31
CA VAL A 113 10.86 0.56 -8.66
C VAL A 113 10.94 1.10 -10.08
N LEU A 114 12.02 1.80 -10.41
CA LEU A 114 12.22 2.39 -11.74
C LEU A 114 12.19 1.30 -12.82
N GLU A 115 12.89 0.19 -12.64
CA GLU A 115 12.86 -0.92 -13.62
C GLU A 115 11.43 -1.48 -13.81
N SER A 116 10.68 -1.64 -12.72
CA SER A 116 9.30 -2.12 -12.78
C SER A 116 8.34 -1.13 -13.45
N ILE A 117 8.59 0.18 -13.30
CA ILE A 117 7.79 1.25 -13.91
C ILE A 117 8.15 1.39 -15.38
N TYR A 118 9.43 1.40 -15.75
CA TYR A 118 9.86 1.50 -17.14
C TYR A 118 9.40 0.30 -17.98
N LYS A 119 9.46 -0.93 -17.44
CA LYS A 119 8.90 -2.12 -18.11
C LYS A 119 7.40 -1.98 -18.33
N ARG A 120 6.65 -1.47 -17.35
CA ARG A 120 5.20 -1.24 -17.46
C ARG A 120 4.84 -0.07 -18.37
N LYS A 121 5.67 0.97 -18.43
CA LYS A 121 5.52 2.10 -19.35
C LYS A 121 5.62 1.62 -20.79
N SER A 122 6.62 0.80 -21.12
CA SER A 122 6.72 0.18 -22.46
C SER A 122 5.43 -0.57 -22.81
N ALA A 123 4.97 -1.46 -21.94
CA ALA A 123 3.76 -2.26 -22.21
C ALA A 123 2.47 -1.43 -22.32
N ALA A 124 2.33 -0.36 -21.53
CA ALA A 124 1.17 0.53 -21.58
C ALA A 124 1.19 1.44 -22.81
N ASP A 125 2.38 1.92 -23.21
CA ASP A 125 2.55 2.71 -24.43
C ASP A 125 2.28 1.84 -25.67
N ASP A 126 2.66 0.56 -25.64
CA ASP A 126 2.34 -0.42 -26.69
C ASP A 126 0.83 -0.71 -26.75
N PHE A 127 0.17 -0.93 -25.60
CA PHE A 127 -1.29 -1.13 -25.52
C PHE A 127 -2.08 0.08 -26.03
N CYS A 128 -1.72 1.30 -25.62
CA CYS A 128 -2.37 2.53 -26.08
C CYS A 128 -2.15 2.75 -27.60
N ARG A 129 -0.98 2.36 -28.13
CA ARG A 129 -0.71 2.41 -29.57
C ARG A 129 -1.53 1.40 -30.36
N GLU A 130 -1.73 0.19 -29.84
CA GLU A 130 -2.60 -0.82 -30.47
C GLU A 130 -4.08 -0.39 -30.45
N MET A 131 -4.54 0.22 -29.35
CA MET A 131 -5.93 0.66 -29.21
C MET A 131 -6.28 1.86 -30.12
N TRP A 132 -5.30 2.68 -30.50
CA TRP A 132 -5.52 3.88 -31.33
C TRP A 132 -5.22 3.65 -32.83
N ASN A 133 -4.48 2.60 -33.17
CA ASN A 133 -4.16 2.24 -34.56
C ASN A 133 -4.99 1.07 -35.09
N GLY A 134 -6.01 0.63 -34.35
CA GLY A 134 -7.00 -0.39 -34.74
C GLY A 134 -8.37 0.20 -35.04
#